data_AF-A0A8J6DSK2-F1
#
_entry.id   AF-A0A8J6DSK2-F1
#
_cell.length_a   1.000
_cell.length_b   1.000
_cell.length_c   1.000
_cell.angle_alpha   90.00
_cell.angle_beta   90.00
_cell.angle_gamma   90.00
#
_symmetry.space_group_name_H-M   'P 1'
#
loop_
_entity.id
_entity.type
_entity.pdbx_description
1 polymer ?
#
loop_
_entity_poly.entity_id
_entity_poly.type
_entity_poly.pdbx_seq_one_letter_code
_entity_poly.pdbx_strand_id
1 'polypeptide(L)'
;FSNRPKSLKILLNPQSHKKEATQIYYGKVEPLLKIAGIKTDVTITEYEGHALSLLKECELHGFDGVVCVGGDGSASEVAHALLLRAQRNAGMETDYILTPVQAQLPLGHVQPVDVCTFSTTSKLLRFGFSAMFGFGGRTLALAEKHRWMSPNQRRDFAVIKTLAKLNHWQVIQGQFLNVSIMAIPCLCSVAPRGLAPNTRLNNGSMALIIARNTSRPEFIKHLKRYAGVKNQFNFPFVETYTVEEVKVQPRNNTSGHNPDEEDRPPEIALEKNFPWNVDGDLMEVASEVHVRLHPKLINLYGGTMEEMNDSKVT
;
A
#
# COMPACT_ATOMS: atom_id res chain seq x y z
N PHE A 1 -13.23 -30.50 -9.46
CA PHE A 1 -12.30 -29.69 -8.64
C PHE A 1 -11.61 -30.57 -7.60
N SER A 2 -10.43 -31.11 -7.90
CA SER A 2 -9.58 -31.83 -6.95
C SER A 2 -8.98 -30.88 -5.91
N ASN A 3 -8.44 -29.75 -6.37
CA ASN A 3 -7.63 -28.82 -5.58
C ASN A 3 -8.48 -27.75 -4.87
N ARG A 4 -9.74 -28.02 -4.52
CA ARG A 4 -10.56 -27.07 -3.75
C ARG A 4 -10.26 -27.21 -2.25
N PRO A 5 -10.21 -26.11 -1.47
CA PRO A 5 -10.01 -26.17 -0.03
C PRO A 5 -11.10 -27.02 0.65
N LYS A 6 -10.77 -27.51 1.85
CA LYS A 6 -11.60 -28.35 2.73
C LYS A 6 -11.78 -27.71 4.10
N SER A 7 -10.85 -26.85 4.51
CA SER A 7 -10.79 -26.20 5.83
C SER A 7 -10.22 -24.79 5.67
N LEU A 8 -10.93 -23.76 6.13
CA LEU A 8 -10.51 -22.36 6.06
C LEU A 8 -10.59 -21.69 7.43
N LYS A 9 -9.55 -20.93 7.80
CA LYS A 9 -9.58 -20.04 8.96
C LYS A 9 -10.13 -18.68 8.53
N ILE A 10 -11.24 -18.26 9.12
CA ILE A 10 -11.97 -17.04 8.79
C ILE A 10 -11.73 -16.00 9.88
N LEU A 11 -11.21 -14.83 9.51
CA LEU A 11 -10.99 -13.70 10.40
C LEU A 11 -11.97 -12.59 10.01
N LEU A 12 -12.94 -12.32 10.89
CA LEU A 12 -14.11 -11.50 10.60
C LEU A 12 -14.09 -10.19 11.39
N ASN A 13 -14.05 -9.07 10.69
CA ASN A 13 -14.11 -7.74 11.28
C ASN A 13 -15.58 -7.25 11.35
N PRO A 14 -16.22 -7.21 12.55
CA PRO A 14 -17.62 -6.89 12.70
C PRO A 14 -17.93 -5.40 12.52
N GLN A 15 -16.92 -4.53 12.47
CA GLN A 15 -17.11 -3.10 12.19
C GLN A 15 -17.06 -2.79 10.68
N SER A 16 -16.54 -3.72 9.86
CA SER A 16 -16.43 -3.53 8.41
C SER A 16 -17.80 -3.42 7.71
N HIS A 17 -17.80 -2.73 6.56
CA HIS A 17 -18.98 -2.47 5.73
C HIS A 17 -20.21 -1.99 6.53
N LYS A 18 -20.10 -0.85 7.22
CA LYS A 18 -21.17 -0.27 8.08
C LYS A 18 -21.68 -1.22 9.18
N LYS A 19 -20.85 -2.16 9.63
CA LYS A 19 -21.18 -3.25 10.57
C LYS A 19 -22.07 -4.37 10.00
N GLU A 20 -22.26 -4.41 8.68
CA GLU A 20 -23.02 -5.45 7.99
C GLU A 20 -22.18 -6.73 7.75
N ALA A 21 -20.84 -6.67 7.88
CA ALA A 21 -19.92 -7.76 7.55
C ALA A 21 -20.28 -9.11 8.20
N THR A 22 -20.67 -9.10 9.49
CA THR A 22 -21.13 -10.31 10.21
C THR A 22 -22.39 -10.91 9.58
N GLN A 23 -23.37 -10.09 9.23
CA GLN A 23 -24.63 -10.52 8.61
C GLN A 23 -24.40 -11.02 7.17
N ILE A 24 -23.51 -10.36 6.43
CA ILE A 24 -23.10 -10.77 5.08
C ILE A 24 -22.41 -12.13 5.12
N TYR A 25 -21.51 -12.36 6.09
CA TYR A 25 -20.83 -13.64 6.22
C TYR A 25 -21.80 -14.80 6.47
N TYR A 26 -22.54 -14.77 7.59
CA TYR A 26 -23.43 -15.87 7.97
C TYR A 26 -24.66 -15.99 7.04
N GLY A 27 -25.15 -14.88 6.48
CA GLY A 27 -26.32 -14.88 5.60
C GLY A 27 -26.03 -15.20 4.12
N LYS A 28 -24.78 -15.06 3.65
CA LYS A 28 -24.45 -15.23 2.22
C LYS A 28 -23.19 -16.06 1.94
N VAL A 29 -22.12 -15.91 2.73
CA VAL A 29 -20.82 -16.56 2.46
C VAL A 29 -20.75 -17.97 3.06
N GLU A 30 -21.05 -18.09 4.36
CA GLU A 30 -20.98 -19.36 5.09
C GLU A 30 -21.89 -20.47 4.49
N PRO A 31 -23.13 -20.18 4.01
CA PRO A 31 -23.95 -21.19 3.35
C PRO A 31 -23.32 -21.76 2.07
N LEU A 32 -22.65 -20.92 1.27
CA LEU A 32 -21.97 -21.34 0.05
C LEU A 32 -20.75 -22.22 0.36
N LEU A 33 -19.97 -21.87 1.40
CA LEU A 33 -18.85 -22.69 1.88
C LEU A 33 -19.34 -24.06 2.41
N LYS A 34 -20.45 -24.08 3.14
CA LYS A 34 -21.11 -25.32 3.61
C LYS A 34 -21.57 -26.19 2.45
N ILE A 35 -22.22 -25.63 1.42
CA ILE A 35 -22.62 -26.36 0.19
C ILE A 35 -21.39 -26.89 -0.57
N ALA A 36 -20.29 -26.14 -0.60
CA ALA A 36 -19.02 -26.58 -1.16
C ALA A 36 -18.29 -27.64 -0.28
N GLY A 37 -18.85 -28.05 0.86
CA GLY A 37 -18.23 -29.01 1.79
C GLY A 37 -16.91 -28.49 2.38
N ILE A 38 -16.82 -27.18 2.62
CA ILE A 38 -15.67 -26.50 3.20
C ILE A 38 -15.99 -26.22 4.68
N LYS A 39 -15.13 -26.69 5.58
CA LYS A 39 -15.19 -26.35 7.01
C LYS A 39 -14.65 -24.95 7.24
N THR A 40 -15.25 -24.21 8.16
CA THR A 40 -14.85 -22.84 8.51
C THR A 40 -14.68 -22.72 10.02
N ASP A 41 -13.48 -22.37 10.46
CA ASP A 41 -13.23 -21.89 11.83
C ASP A 41 -13.29 -20.37 11.81
N VAL A 42 -14.23 -19.76 12.54
CA VAL A 42 -14.50 -18.32 12.48
C VAL A 42 -14.05 -17.65 13.77
N THR A 43 -13.15 -16.68 13.67
CA THR A 43 -12.75 -15.81 14.78
C THR A 43 -13.09 -14.37 14.46
N ILE A 44 -13.80 -13.72 15.38
CA ILE A 44 -14.22 -12.32 15.24
C ILE A 44 -13.08 -11.44 15.78
N THR A 45 -12.64 -10.45 15.00
CA THR A 45 -11.60 -9.50 15.43
C THR A 45 -12.22 -8.34 16.19
N GLU A 46 -11.62 -7.96 17.31
CA GLU A 46 -12.22 -7.00 18.26
C GLU A 46 -11.63 -5.58 18.17
N TYR A 47 -10.36 -5.48 17.78
CA TYR A 47 -9.57 -4.23 17.73
C TYR A 47 -8.55 -4.28 16.58
N GLU A 48 -7.99 -3.12 16.21
CA GLU A 48 -6.95 -2.97 15.19
C GLU A 48 -5.66 -3.70 15.61
N GLY A 49 -5.15 -4.61 14.78
CA GLY A 49 -4.01 -5.46 15.14
C GLY A 49 -4.40 -6.80 15.81
N HIS A 50 -5.69 -7.07 16.06
CA HIS A 50 -6.10 -8.36 16.65
C HIS A 50 -5.88 -9.53 15.67
N ALA A 51 -6.09 -9.37 14.35
CA ALA A 51 -5.77 -10.43 13.39
C ALA A 51 -4.26 -10.72 13.32
N LEU A 52 -3.42 -9.68 13.47
CA LEU A 52 -1.97 -9.81 13.58
C LEU A 52 -1.55 -10.59 14.82
N SER A 53 -2.15 -10.32 15.99
CA SER A 53 -1.90 -11.09 17.21
C SER A 53 -2.35 -12.55 17.07
N LEU A 54 -3.58 -12.79 16.61
CA LEU A 54 -4.12 -14.14 16.40
C LEU A 54 -3.24 -14.97 15.47
N LEU A 55 -2.82 -14.42 14.33
CA LEU A 55 -2.01 -15.15 13.35
C LEU A 55 -0.54 -15.36 13.76
N LYS A 56 -0.04 -14.65 14.78
CA LYS A 56 1.28 -14.91 15.38
C LYS A 56 1.32 -16.13 16.31
N GLU A 57 0.17 -16.50 16.89
CA GLU A 57 0.09 -17.47 18.00
C GLU A 57 -0.80 -18.69 17.69
N CYS A 58 -1.89 -18.52 16.93
CA CYS A 58 -2.82 -19.60 16.59
C CYS A 58 -2.14 -20.73 15.80
N GLU A 59 -2.53 -21.99 16.03
CA GLU A 59 -2.14 -23.09 15.15
C GLU A 59 -2.93 -23.03 13.84
N LEU A 60 -2.21 -23.01 12.71
CA LEU A 60 -2.81 -23.01 11.37
C LEU A 60 -2.65 -24.37 10.66
N HIS A 61 -2.21 -25.41 11.37
CA HIS A 61 -2.14 -26.77 10.83
C HIS A 61 -3.55 -27.32 10.54
N GLY A 62 -3.74 -27.92 9.36
CA GLY A 62 -5.05 -28.46 8.95
C GLY A 62 -6.02 -27.43 8.36
N PHE A 63 -5.57 -26.20 8.09
CA PHE A 63 -6.26 -25.25 7.21
C PHE A 63 -5.58 -25.21 5.84
N ASP A 64 -6.37 -25.10 4.77
CA ASP A 64 -5.89 -24.94 3.39
C ASP A 64 -5.66 -23.47 3.02
N GLY A 65 -6.06 -22.53 3.88
CA GLY A 65 -5.91 -21.10 3.68
C GLY A 65 -6.61 -20.26 4.75
N VAL A 66 -6.32 -18.95 4.72
CA VAL A 66 -6.95 -17.94 5.57
C VAL A 66 -7.84 -17.04 4.72
N VAL A 67 -8.99 -16.64 5.24
CA VAL A 67 -9.92 -15.68 4.61
C VAL A 67 -10.14 -14.50 5.55
N CYS A 68 -9.90 -13.29 5.06
CA CYS A 68 -10.32 -12.08 5.74
C CYS A 68 -11.75 -11.69 5.30
N VAL A 69 -12.62 -11.39 6.26
CA VAL A 69 -13.93 -10.77 6.02
C VAL A 69 -13.88 -9.37 6.62
N GLY A 70 -13.44 -8.40 5.81
CA GLY A 70 -13.22 -7.02 6.21
C GLY A 70 -12.99 -6.08 5.02
N GLY A 71 -12.44 -4.90 5.27
CA GLY A 71 -11.93 -3.98 4.24
C GLY A 71 -10.42 -4.14 4.00
N ASP A 72 -9.87 -3.27 3.13
CA ASP A 72 -8.48 -3.31 2.65
C ASP A 72 -7.45 -3.38 3.80
N GLY A 73 -7.61 -2.58 4.85
CA GLY A 73 -6.74 -2.59 6.03
C GLY A 73 -6.71 -3.94 6.75
N SER A 74 -7.86 -4.61 6.90
CA SER A 74 -7.92 -5.96 7.49
C SER A 74 -7.29 -7.03 6.58
N ALA A 75 -7.36 -6.87 5.25
CA ALA A 75 -6.65 -7.73 4.32
C ALA A 75 -5.13 -7.51 4.36
N SER A 76 -4.67 -6.25 4.46
CA SER A 76 -3.26 -5.91 4.66
C SER A 76 -2.73 -6.42 6.00
N GLU A 77 -3.49 -6.29 7.09
CA GLU A 77 -3.15 -6.82 8.42
C GLU A 77 -2.92 -8.34 8.37
N VAL A 78 -3.84 -9.10 7.75
CA VAL A 78 -3.72 -10.56 7.59
C VAL A 78 -2.55 -10.94 6.68
N ALA A 79 -2.32 -10.24 5.57
CA ALA A 79 -1.19 -10.49 4.69
C ALA A 79 0.16 -10.23 5.39
N HIS A 80 0.26 -9.11 6.12
CA HIS A 80 1.43 -8.75 6.92
C HIS A 80 1.72 -9.79 8.01
N ALA A 81 0.67 -10.26 8.70
CA ALA A 81 0.78 -11.28 9.74
C ALA A 81 1.25 -12.64 9.20
N LEU A 82 0.72 -13.09 8.06
CA LEU A 82 1.12 -14.34 7.41
C LEU A 82 2.58 -14.30 6.96
N LEU A 83 3.06 -13.17 6.45
CA LEU A 83 4.47 -12.99 6.06
C LEU A 83 5.40 -12.94 7.28
N LEU A 84 5.04 -12.23 8.36
CA LEU A 84 5.81 -12.27 9.61
C LEU A 84 5.85 -13.69 10.22
N ARG A 85 4.76 -14.45 10.15
CA ARG A 85 4.73 -15.86 10.57
C ARG A 85 5.65 -16.72 9.73
N ALA A 86 5.69 -16.52 8.41
CA ALA A 86 6.58 -17.25 7.51
C ALA A 86 8.06 -17.02 7.85
N GLN A 87 8.46 -15.78 8.16
CA GLN A 87 9.81 -15.46 8.66
C GLN A 87 10.14 -16.19 9.96
N ARG A 88 9.26 -16.07 10.97
CA ARG A 88 9.44 -16.70 12.28
C ARG A 88 9.58 -18.21 12.18
N ASN A 89 8.75 -18.85 11.35
CA ASN A 89 8.77 -20.30 11.12
C ASN A 89 10.05 -20.77 10.39
N ALA A 90 10.69 -19.91 9.60
CA ALA A 90 11.96 -20.18 8.94
C ALA A 90 13.18 -19.83 9.81
N GLY A 91 13.00 -19.32 11.04
CA GLY A 91 14.08 -18.84 11.90
C GLY A 91 14.75 -17.55 11.42
N MET A 92 14.09 -16.80 10.53
CA MET A 92 14.64 -15.59 9.91
C MET A 92 14.41 -14.34 10.78
N GLU A 93 15.38 -13.44 10.78
CA GLU A 93 15.30 -12.15 11.48
C GLU A 93 14.24 -11.23 10.84
N THR A 94 13.39 -10.61 11.67
CA THR A 94 12.29 -9.75 11.21
C THR A 94 12.70 -8.31 10.95
N ASP A 95 13.84 -7.89 11.48
CA ASP A 95 14.14 -6.47 11.66
C ASP A 95 14.84 -5.84 10.44
N TYR A 96 15.48 -6.63 9.58
CA TYR A 96 15.92 -6.18 8.26
C TYR A 96 15.85 -7.28 7.20
N ILE A 97 14.84 -7.20 6.31
CA ILE A 97 14.49 -8.29 5.41
C ILE A 97 15.02 -8.02 3.99
N LEU A 98 16.15 -8.65 3.65
CA LEU A 98 16.73 -8.64 2.31
C LEU A 98 16.00 -9.58 1.35
N THR A 99 15.79 -10.84 1.76
CA THR A 99 15.14 -11.89 0.98
C THR A 99 13.98 -12.49 1.78
N PRO A 100 12.74 -12.05 1.55
CA PRO A 100 11.59 -12.51 2.33
C PRO A 100 11.16 -13.95 2.04
N VAL A 101 10.69 -14.63 3.08
CA VAL A 101 10.11 -15.98 3.00
C VAL A 101 8.65 -15.90 2.54
N GLN A 102 8.30 -16.74 1.56
CA GLN A 102 6.95 -16.82 1.01
C GLN A 102 5.94 -17.35 2.04
N ALA A 103 4.75 -16.74 2.11
CA ALA A 103 3.66 -17.20 2.95
C ALA A 103 3.17 -18.60 2.50
N GLN A 104 3.35 -19.60 3.38
CA GLN A 104 3.03 -21.00 3.08
C GLN A 104 1.53 -21.27 2.97
N LEU A 105 0.72 -20.57 3.76
CA LEU A 105 -0.73 -20.58 3.65
C LEU A 105 -1.19 -19.41 2.80
N PRO A 106 -2.09 -19.64 1.83
CA PRO A 106 -2.59 -18.57 1.01
C PRO A 106 -3.62 -17.74 1.79
N LEU A 107 -3.56 -16.41 1.60
CA LEU A 107 -4.72 -15.53 1.78
C LEU A 107 -5.69 -15.68 0.58
N GLY A 108 -5.45 -16.66 -0.30
CA GLY A 108 -6.53 -17.54 -0.69
C GLY A 108 -6.38 -18.43 -1.93
N HIS A 109 -6.89 -17.97 -3.07
CA HIS A 109 -6.88 -18.67 -4.35
C HIS A 109 -5.45 -18.70 -4.88
N VAL A 110 -5.20 -19.58 -5.84
CA VAL A 110 -3.86 -19.79 -6.39
C VAL A 110 -3.55 -18.76 -7.48
N GLN A 111 -3.57 -17.48 -7.09
CA GLN A 111 -2.90 -16.41 -7.82
C GLN A 111 -1.80 -15.82 -6.93
N PRO A 112 -0.51 -15.98 -7.29
CA PRO A 112 0.58 -15.33 -6.57
C PRO A 112 0.54 -13.82 -6.81
N VAL A 113 0.92 -13.06 -5.79
CA VAL A 113 0.89 -11.59 -5.75
C VAL A 113 2.20 -11.06 -5.15
N ASP A 114 2.71 -9.99 -5.74
CA ASP A 114 3.93 -9.28 -5.34
C ASP A 114 3.64 -8.36 -4.14
N VAL A 115 4.59 -8.27 -3.20
CA VAL A 115 4.42 -7.49 -1.95
C VAL A 115 5.67 -6.68 -1.68
N CYS A 116 5.50 -5.45 -1.17
CA CYS A 116 6.62 -4.58 -0.80
C CYS A 116 7.03 -4.76 0.67
N THR A 117 8.33 -4.73 0.93
CA THR A 117 8.87 -4.43 2.27
C THR A 117 9.05 -2.94 2.42
N PHE A 118 8.50 -2.36 3.49
CA PHE A 118 8.76 -1.00 3.94
C PHE A 118 9.75 -1.05 5.10
N SER A 119 10.87 -0.35 5.00
CA SER A 119 11.94 -0.41 6.02
C SER A 119 12.69 0.91 6.17
N THR A 120 13.19 1.16 7.37
CA THR A 120 14.30 2.10 7.61
C THR A 120 15.63 1.34 7.57
N THR A 121 16.76 2.05 7.73
CA THR A 121 18.11 1.48 7.75
C THR A 121 18.33 0.34 8.74
N SER A 122 17.50 0.23 9.80
CA SER A 122 17.68 -0.73 10.89
C SER A 122 16.37 -1.36 11.40
N LYS A 123 15.25 -1.20 10.67
CA LYS A 123 13.95 -1.75 11.10
C LYS A 123 12.98 -1.93 9.94
N LEU A 124 12.41 -3.12 9.80
CA LEU A 124 11.18 -3.37 9.03
C LEU A 124 10.01 -2.60 9.66
N LEU A 125 9.37 -1.77 8.86
CA LEU A 125 8.16 -1.04 9.24
C LEU A 125 6.93 -1.93 9.02
N ARG A 126 6.76 -2.47 7.80
CA ARG A 126 5.58 -3.25 7.38
C ARG A 126 5.84 -4.07 6.11
N PHE A 127 5.04 -5.11 5.88
CA PHE A 127 4.78 -5.69 4.56
C PHE A 127 3.45 -5.14 4.02
N GLY A 128 3.41 -4.65 2.79
CA GLY A 128 2.18 -4.11 2.20
C GLY A 128 2.22 -4.01 0.67
N PHE A 129 1.08 -3.71 0.07
CA PHE A 129 0.90 -3.70 -1.40
C PHE A 129 1.00 -2.29 -2.01
N SER A 130 0.87 -1.25 -1.18
CA SER A 130 0.81 0.15 -1.58
C SER A 130 1.31 1.09 -0.49
N ALA A 131 1.85 2.24 -0.89
CA ALA A 131 2.10 3.35 0.01
C ALA A 131 1.95 4.71 -0.68
N MET A 132 1.67 5.73 0.11
CA MET A 132 1.60 7.12 -0.33
C MET A 132 2.30 8.05 0.67
N PHE A 133 3.40 8.63 0.23
CA PHE A 133 4.07 9.74 0.90
C PHE A 133 3.61 11.06 0.29
N GLY A 134 3.45 12.10 1.11
CA GLY A 134 2.88 13.36 0.65
C GLY A 134 1.35 13.32 0.61
N PHE A 135 0.70 13.85 -0.43
CA PHE A 135 -0.73 14.19 -0.43
C PHE A 135 -1.66 13.02 -0.06
N GLY A 136 -1.34 11.77 -0.40
CA GLY A 136 -2.09 10.60 0.06
C GLY A 136 -2.15 10.50 1.59
N GLY A 137 -1.02 10.31 2.27
CA GLY A 137 -0.96 10.32 3.74
C GLY A 137 -1.34 11.67 4.36
N ARG A 138 -0.92 12.79 3.74
CA ARG A 138 -1.26 14.14 4.21
C ARG A 138 -2.74 14.50 4.04
N THR A 139 -3.54 13.87 3.18
CA THR A 139 -4.99 14.15 3.13
C THR A 139 -5.75 13.49 4.27
N LEU A 140 -5.20 12.43 4.86
CA LEU A 140 -5.65 11.93 6.17
C LEU A 140 -5.16 12.82 7.32
N ALA A 141 -3.93 13.34 7.25
CA ALA A 141 -3.33 14.06 8.38
C ALA A 141 -3.56 15.59 8.42
N LEU A 142 -3.69 16.29 7.28
CA LEU A 142 -3.73 17.75 7.20
C LEU A 142 -4.22 18.26 5.81
N ALA A 143 -5.41 18.84 5.66
CA ALA A 143 -5.83 20.16 6.13
C ALA A 143 -5.03 21.42 5.62
N GLU A 144 -3.72 21.37 5.28
CA GLU A 144 -2.84 22.58 5.05
C GLU A 144 -1.60 22.29 4.11
N LYS A 145 -0.81 23.21 3.47
CA LYS A 145 -0.84 24.69 3.20
C LYS A 145 0.29 25.24 2.26
N HIS A 146 0.12 25.06 0.93
CA HIS A 146 0.58 25.99 -0.16
C HIS A 146 2.08 26.26 -0.53
N ARG A 147 2.28 26.73 -1.80
CA ARG A 147 3.46 27.46 -2.42
C ARG A 147 4.76 26.65 -2.69
N TRP A 148 5.71 26.98 -3.60
CA TRP A 148 5.78 27.79 -4.86
C TRP A 148 7.22 27.76 -5.49
N MET A 149 7.41 27.69 -6.85
CA MET A 149 8.51 28.33 -7.66
C MET A 149 8.45 28.07 -9.21
N SER A 150 9.43 28.54 -10.01
CA SER A 150 9.33 28.80 -11.48
C SER A 150 10.26 27.96 -12.43
N PRO A 151 10.12 28.02 -13.79
CA PRO A 151 10.60 26.92 -14.68
C PRO A 151 11.91 27.06 -15.48
N ASN A 152 12.46 28.25 -15.77
CA ASN A 152 13.36 28.39 -16.94
C ASN A 152 14.77 27.79 -16.80
N GLN A 153 15.36 27.73 -15.61
CA GLN A 153 16.69 27.12 -15.37
C GLN A 153 16.70 25.57 -15.45
N ARG A 154 15.57 24.96 -15.85
CA ARG A 154 15.30 23.52 -15.68
C ARG A 154 15.60 22.66 -16.91
N ARG A 155 15.91 23.27 -18.06
CA ARG A 155 16.06 22.58 -19.35
C ARG A 155 17.50 22.16 -19.65
N ASP A 156 18.45 23.09 -19.61
CA ASP A 156 19.81 22.84 -20.10
C ASP A 156 20.59 21.85 -19.20
N PHE A 157 20.30 21.87 -17.89
CA PHE A 157 20.81 20.91 -16.92
C PHE A 157 20.32 19.47 -17.16
N ALA A 158 19.16 19.27 -17.80
CA ALA A 158 18.59 17.95 -18.00
C ALA A 158 19.35 17.15 -19.05
N VAL A 159 19.69 17.77 -20.18
CA VAL A 159 20.30 17.09 -21.35
C VAL A 159 21.68 16.52 -21.02
N ILE A 160 22.55 17.34 -20.42
CA ILE A 160 23.93 16.94 -20.08
C ILE A 160 23.95 15.79 -19.06
N LYS A 161 22.94 15.72 -18.18
CA LYS A 161 22.85 14.69 -17.13
C LYS A 161 22.30 13.35 -17.63
N THR A 162 21.54 13.32 -18.72
CA THR A 162 20.93 12.10 -19.27
C THR A 162 21.93 11.15 -19.93
N LEU A 163 22.99 11.67 -20.55
CA LEU A 163 23.98 10.86 -21.28
C LEU A 163 25.06 10.21 -20.39
N ALA A 164 25.01 10.41 -19.07
CA ALA A 164 26.10 10.04 -18.15
C ALA A 164 25.63 9.29 -16.89
N LYS A 165 24.92 8.16 -17.05
CA LYS A 165 25.09 6.94 -16.23
C LYS A 165 24.13 5.80 -16.61
N LEU A 166 24.70 4.62 -16.89
CA LEU A 166 24.01 3.33 -16.77
C LEU A 166 24.10 2.82 -15.32
N ASN A 167 23.19 1.92 -14.92
CA ASN A 167 23.21 1.13 -13.67
C ASN A 167 23.35 1.90 -12.33
N HIS A 168 22.85 3.13 -12.19
CA HIS A 168 22.78 3.82 -10.89
C HIS A 168 21.39 4.43 -10.64
N TRP A 169 21.01 4.50 -9.35
CA TRP A 169 19.76 5.08 -8.85
C TRP A 169 19.43 6.45 -9.46
N GLN A 170 18.22 6.59 -10.03
CA GLN A 170 17.74 7.88 -10.54
C GLN A 170 17.24 8.76 -9.40
N VAL A 171 18.08 9.68 -8.94
CA VAL A 171 17.77 10.60 -7.84
C VAL A 171 16.92 11.77 -8.32
N ILE A 172 15.62 11.72 -8.03
CA ILE A 172 14.67 12.80 -8.30
C ILE A 172 14.51 13.67 -7.04
N GLN A 173 14.86 14.96 -7.14
CA GLN A 173 14.70 15.94 -6.06
C GLN A 173 13.68 17.03 -6.42
N GLY A 174 13.12 17.69 -5.41
CA GLY A 174 12.22 18.83 -5.54
C GLY A 174 11.12 18.86 -4.48
N GLN A 175 10.19 19.81 -4.62
CA GLN A 175 8.96 19.84 -3.83
C GLN A 175 7.90 18.93 -4.46
N PHE A 176 7.51 17.89 -3.73
CA PHE A 176 6.45 16.96 -4.12
C PHE A 176 5.18 17.23 -3.33
N LEU A 177 4.07 17.41 -4.05
CA LEU A 177 2.75 17.34 -3.43
C LEU A 177 2.47 15.89 -3.03
N ASN A 178 2.70 14.92 -3.92
CA ASN A 178 2.47 13.50 -3.69
C ASN A 178 3.57 12.60 -4.29
N VAL A 179 3.81 11.46 -3.65
CA VAL A 179 4.62 10.33 -4.13
C VAL A 179 3.87 9.05 -3.77
N SER A 180 3.16 8.45 -4.73
CA SER A 180 2.50 7.16 -4.56
C SER A 180 3.39 6.04 -5.10
N ILE A 181 3.47 4.93 -4.37
CA ILE A 181 4.27 3.74 -4.72
C ILE A 181 3.30 2.55 -4.64
N MET A 182 3.01 1.92 -5.78
CA MET A 182 1.88 0.99 -5.92
C MET A 182 2.35 -0.30 -6.58
N ALA A 183 2.38 -1.43 -5.86
CA ALA A 183 2.64 -2.74 -6.48
C ALA A 183 1.41 -3.23 -7.25
N ILE A 184 0.23 -3.17 -6.62
CA ILE A 184 -1.05 -3.58 -7.21
C ILE A 184 -1.84 -2.37 -7.76
N PRO A 185 -2.85 -2.56 -8.64
CA PRO A 185 -3.57 -1.45 -9.24
C PRO A 185 -4.36 -0.54 -8.28
N CYS A 186 -4.67 -1.02 -7.07
CA CYS A 186 -5.41 -0.29 -6.02
C CYS A 186 -6.76 0.26 -6.51
N LEU A 187 -7.69 -0.64 -6.84
CA LEU A 187 -9.07 -0.29 -7.22
C LEU A 187 -9.90 0.02 -5.98
N CYS A 188 -10.73 1.06 -6.07
CA CYS A 188 -11.73 1.38 -5.06
C CYS A 188 -12.93 2.12 -5.69
N SER A 189 -13.99 2.38 -4.93
CA SER A 189 -15.22 3.02 -5.43
C SER A 189 -15.00 4.42 -6.03
N VAL A 190 -13.97 5.15 -5.59
CA VAL A 190 -13.59 6.47 -6.13
C VAL A 190 -12.52 6.40 -7.24
N ALA A 191 -11.92 5.23 -7.48
CA ALA A 191 -10.95 4.97 -8.52
C ALA A 191 -11.23 3.59 -9.17
N PRO A 192 -12.31 3.46 -9.97
CA PRO A 192 -12.77 2.17 -10.50
C PRO A 192 -11.81 1.51 -11.52
N ARG A 193 -10.85 2.27 -12.05
CA ARG A 193 -9.73 1.74 -12.88
C ARG A 193 -8.44 1.56 -12.09
N GLY A 194 -8.45 1.81 -10.78
CA GLY A 194 -7.27 1.82 -9.93
C GLY A 194 -6.55 3.16 -9.86
N LEU A 195 -5.78 3.35 -8.78
CA LEU A 195 -4.80 4.43 -8.69
C LEU A 195 -3.61 4.19 -9.64
N ALA A 196 -3.25 2.91 -9.87
CA ALA A 196 -2.16 2.49 -10.73
C ALA A 196 -2.64 1.48 -11.82
N PRO A 197 -3.50 1.89 -12.77
CA PRO A 197 -4.12 0.99 -13.77
C PRO A 197 -3.16 0.15 -14.63
N ASN A 198 -1.88 0.54 -14.68
CA ASN A 198 -0.87 -0.07 -15.54
C ASN A 198 -0.02 -1.13 -14.80
N THR A 199 -0.18 -1.30 -13.49
CA THR A 199 0.47 -2.39 -12.74
C THR A 199 -0.32 -3.69 -12.87
N ARG A 200 0.25 -4.80 -12.40
CA ARG A 200 -0.39 -6.11 -12.33
C ARG A 200 -0.01 -6.75 -11.01
N LEU A 201 -0.79 -7.73 -10.56
CA LEU A 201 -0.57 -8.38 -9.27
C LEU A 201 0.80 -9.09 -9.16
N ASN A 202 1.41 -9.50 -10.27
CA ASN A 202 2.55 -10.42 -10.29
C ASN A 202 3.55 -10.23 -11.44
N ASN A 203 3.72 -8.99 -11.92
CA ASN A 203 4.63 -8.69 -13.03
C ASN A 203 6.05 -8.29 -12.59
N GLY A 204 6.37 -8.33 -11.29
CA GLY A 204 7.68 -7.96 -10.78
C GLY A 204 7.99 -6.46 -10.87
N SER A 205 6.98 -5.59 -10.91
CA SER A 205 7.18 -4.13 -10.93
C SER A 205 6.13 -3.36 -10.14
N MET A 206 6.52 -2.21 -9.59
CA MET A 206 5.62 -1.25 -8.96
C MET A 206 5.63 0.10 -9.69
N ALA A 207 4.51 0.84 -9.61
CA ALA A 207 4.39 2.18 -10.17
C ALA A 207 4.75 3.25 -9.14
N LEU A 208 5.77 4.05 -9.46
CA LEU A 208 6.12 5.29 -8.76
C LEU A 208 5.43 6.48 -9.47
N ILE A 209 4.44 7.07 -8.83
CA ILE A 209 3.63 8.18 -9.35
C ILE A 209 3.95 9.43 -8.52
N ILE A 210 4.69 10.37 -9.13
CA ILE A 210 5.13 11.61 -8.50
C ILE A 210 4.25 12.76 -8.98
N ALA A 211 3.55 13.44 -8.07
CA ALA A 211 2.93 14.73 -8.35
C ALA A 211 3.75 15.86 -7.72
N ARG A 212 4.38 16.69 -8.56
CA ARG A 212 5.12 17.87 -8.14
C ARG A 212 4.20 19.00 -7.69
N ASN A 213 4.78 20.01 -7.05
CA ASN A 213 4.06 21.21 -6.63
C ASN A 213 3.35 21.90 -7.82
N THR A 214 2.07 22.23 -7.62
CA THR A 214 1.17 22.83 -8.63
C THR A 214 0.06 23.63 -7.93
N SER A 215 -0.85 24.26 -8.68
CA SER A 215 -1.98 24.99 -8.10
C SER A 215 -3.04 24.04 -7.53
N ARG A 216 -3.75 24.48 -6.46
CA ARG A 216 -4.88 23.69 -5.88
C ARG A 216 -5.93 23.30 -6.94
N PRO A 217 -6.38 24.18 -7.86
CA PRO A 217 -7.33 23.79 -8.91
C PRO A 217 -6.80 22.72 -9.86
N GLU A 218 -5.53 22.80 -10.30
CA GLU A 218 -4.94 21.77 -11.18
C GLU A 218 -4.79 20.43 -10.45
N PHE A 219 -4.39 20.46 -9.18
CA PHE A 219 -4.31 19.24 -8.37
C PHE A 219 -5.70 18.60 -8.15
N ILE A 220 -6.75 19.40 -7.92
CA ILE A 220 -8.13 18.90 -7.81
C ILE A 220 -8.61 18.33 -9.16
N LYS A 221 -8.23 18.91 -10.30
CA LYS A 221 -8.52 18.32 -11.63
C LYS A 221 -7.84 16.96 -11.82
N HIS A 222 -6.64 16.77 -11.27
CA HIS A 222 -5.94 15.48 -11.24
C HIS A 222 -6.67 14.45 -10.36
N LEU A 223 -7.00 14.79 -9.11
CA LEU A 223 -7.78 13.92 -8.21
C LEU A 223 -9.11 13.49 -8.82
N LYS A 224 -9.87 14.43 -9.40
CA LYS A 224 -11.16 14.14 -10.06
C LYS A 224 -11.04 13.23 -11.29
N ARG A 225 -9.83 12.95 -11.80
CA ARG A 225 -9.62 12.12 -12.99
C ARG A 225 -9.54 10.62 -12.70
N TYR A 226 -9.28 10.20 -11.46
CA TYR A 226 -9.31 8.78 -11.05
C TYR A 226 -10.72 8.18 -11.14
N ALA A 227 -11.76 8.98 -10.86
CA ALA A 227 -13.16 8.60 -10.99
C ALA A 227 -13.65 8.52 -12.46
N GLY A 228 -12.79 8.78 -13.46
CA GLY A 228 -13.16 8.86 -14.87
C GLY A 228 -12.32 7.98 -15.80
N VAL A 229 -12.72 7.93 -17.08
CA VAL A 229 -12.04 7.13 -18.12
C VAL A 229 -10.80 7.82 -18.72
N LYS A 230 -10.60 9.12 -18.51
CA LYS A 230 -9.47 9.88 -19.06
C LYS A 230 -8.19 9.54 -18.30
N ASN A 231 -7.06 9.39 -19.01
CA ASN A 231 -5.75 9.10 -18.42
C ASN A 231 -5.41 10.09 -17.27
N GLN A 232 -5.34 9.60 -16.03
CA GLN A 232 -5.07 10.39 -14.84
C GLN A 232 -3.66 11.01 -14.81
N PHE A 233 -2.69 10.44 -15.52
CA PHE A 233 -1.29 10.87 -15.48
C PHE A 233 -0.94 11.97 -16.49
N ASN A 234 -1.81 12.24 -17.47
CA ASN A 234 -1.58 13.30 -18.46
C ASN A 234 -1.84 14.71 -17.87
N PHE A 235 -0.93 15.16 -17.01
CA PHE A 235 -0.81 16.51 -16.45
C PHE A 235 0.68 16.87 -16.35
N PRO A 236 1.10 18.12 -16.64
CA PRO A 236 2.52 18.49 -16.72
C PRO A 236 3.26 18.55 -15.36
N PHE A 237 2.58 18.24 -14.26
CA PHE A 237 3.16 18.12 -12.91
C PHE A 237 3.13 16.68 -12.38
N VAL A 238 2.65 15.71 -13.18
CA VAL A 238 2.60 14.29 -12.81
C VAL A 238 3.61 13.52 -13.66
N GLU A 239 4.47 12.75 -12.99
CA GLU A 239 5.44 11.84 -13.60
C GLU A 239 5.15 10.41 -13.12
N THR A 240 5.38 9.42 -13.98
CA THR A 240 5.14 8.00 -13.70
C THR A 240 6.30 7.14 -14.15
N TYR A 241 6.82 6.32 -13.24
CA TYR A 241 7.94 5.41 -13.49
C TYR A 241 7.56 3.99 -13.08
N THR A 242 7.96 3.00 -13.86
CA THR A 242 7.91 1.58 -13.47
C THR A 242 9.26 1.23 -12.84
N VAL A 243 9.24 0.69 -11.62
CA VAL A 243 10.43 0.49 -10.78
C VAL A 243 10.31 -0.77 -9.91
N GLU A 244 11.44 -1.28 -9.44
CA GLU A 244 11.53 -2.43 -8.51
C GLU A 244 11.87 -1.99 -7.08
N GLU A 245 12.62 -0.89 -6.94
CA GLU A 245 12.96 -0.27 -5.65
C GLU A 245 12.81 1.25 -5.68
N VAL A 246 12.42 1.84 -4.55
CA VAL A 246 12.35 3.29 -4.32
C VAL A 246 12.87 3.61 -2.92
N LYS A 247 13.70 4.65 -2.82
CA LYS A 247 14.11 5.28 -1.56
C LYS A 247 13.49 6.68 -1.49
N VAL A 248 12.81 6.99 -0.39
CA VAL A 248 12.24 8.32 -0.14
C VAL A 248 12.80 8.86 1.16
N GLN A 249 13.57 9.94 1.07
CA GLN A 249 14.11 10.64 2.23
C GLN A 249 13.41 12.00 2.39
N PRO A 250 12.69 12.24 3.50
CA PRO A 250 12.20 13.58 3.83
C PRO A 250 13.39 14.53 4.08
N ARG A 251 13.39 15.69 3.44
CA ARG A 251 14.45 16.69 3.62
C ARG A 251 14.01 17.77 4.60
N ASN A 252 14.55 17.72 5.82
CA ASN A 252 14.34 18.76 6.81
C ASN A 252 15.05 20.06 6.41
N ASN A 253 14.29 21.16 6.33
CA ASN A 253 14.86 22.50 6.42
C ASN A 253 15.20 22.76 7.90
N THR A 254 16.50 22.82 8.20
CA THR A 254 17.08 23.32 9.46
C THR A 254 18.03 24.52 9.23
N SER A 255 18.35 24.84 7.98
CA SER A 255 19.10 26.04 7.59
C SER A 255 18.14 27.23 7.39
N GLY A 256 17.84 27.96 8.46
CA GLY A 256 16.89 29.08 8.45
C GLY A 256 16.63 29.65 9.83
N HIS A 257 17.70 30.03 10.54
CA HIS A 257 17.61 30.67 11.85
C HIS A 257 17.34 32.16 11.65
N ASN A 258 16.05 32.53 11.64
CA ASN A 258 15.61 33.93 11.66
C ASN A 258 15.59 34.40 13.13
N PRO A 259 16.30 35.49 13.49
CA PRO A 259 16.26 36.03 14.86
C PRO A 259 14.88 36.52 15.30
N ASP A 260 14.02 36.91 14.35
CA ASP A 260 12.74 37.58 14.59
C ASP A 260 11.60 36.66 15.10
N GLU A 261 11.90 35.45 15.60
CA GLU A 261 10.89 34.49 16.13
C GLU A 261 11.02 34.19 17.64
N GLU A 262 11.87 34.88 18.39
CA GLU A 262 11.97 34.68 19.87
C GLU A 262 10.71 35.10 20.66
N ASP A 263 9.86 35.96 20.10
CA ASP A 263 8.73 36.62 20.80
C ASP A 263 7.37 35.93 20.56
N ARG A 264 7.35 34.59 20.42
CA ARG A 264 6.13 33.80 20.18
C ARG A 264 5.95 32.69 21.24
N PRO A 265 4.72 32.44 21.75
CA PRO A 265 4.52 31.44 22.81
C PRO A 265 4.98 30.02 22.43
N PRO A 266 5.49 29.22 23.38
CA PRO A 266 6.14 27.92 23.12
C PRO A 266 5.18 26.76 22.77
N GLU A 267 3.96 27.03 22.27
CA GLU A 267 2.95 26.03 21.93
C GLU A 267 2.87 25.68 20.42
N ILE A 268 3.71 26.29 19.56
CA ILE A 268 3.77 25.95 18.12
C ILE A 268 5.20 25.58 17.69
N ALA A 269 5.86 24.76 18.49
CA ALA A 269 6.92 23.88 18.01
C ALA A 269 6.28 22.82 17.09
N LEU A 270 6.02 23.19 15.83
CA LEU A 270 5.29 22.36 14.88
C LEU A 270 6.07 21.05 14.61
N GLU A 271 5.64 19.97 15.26
CA GLU A 271 6.21 18.64 15.03
C GLU A 271 6.14 18.32 13.55
N LYS A 272 7.30 18.00 12.95
CA LYS A 272 7.43 17.75 11.52
C LYS A 272 7.01 16.32 11.22
N ASN A 273 5.73 16.05 11.41
CA ASN A 273 5.15 14.74 11.18
C ASN A 273 5.26 14.40 9.70
N PHE A 274 5.81 13.23 9.41
CA PHE A 274 5.96 12.71 8.05
C PHE A 274 5.03 11.50 7.88
N PRO A 275 3.71 11.73 7.75
CA PRO A 275 2.73 10.66 7.65
C PRO A 275 2.82 9.97 6.30
N TRP A 276 3.24 8.71 6.36
CA TRP A 276 3.02 7.70 5.34
C TRP A 276 1.63 7.10 5.53
N ASN A 277 0.93 6.86 4.43
CA ASN A 277 -0.17 5.90 4.39
C ASN A 277 0.36 4.62 3.72
N VAL A 278 0.21 3.47 4.38
CA VAL A 278 0.61 2.15 3.86
C VAL A 278 -0.60 1.21 3.94
N ASP A 279 -1.15 0.85 2.78
CA ASP A 279 -2.42 0.09 2.64
C ASP A 279 -3.64 0.64 3.44
N GLY A 280 -3.62 1.93 3.80
CA GLY A 280 -4.64 2.57 4.64
C GLY A 280 -4.11 3.07 5.98
N ASP A 281 -3.12 2.37 6.55
CA ASP A 281 -2.64 2.61 7.92
C ASP A 281 -1.63 3.78 7.94
N LEU A 282 -1.69 4.61 8.99
CA LEU A 282 -0.81 5.77 9.14
C LEU A 282 0.46 5.41 9.90
N MET A 283 1.62 5.81 9.36
CA MET A 283 2.93 5.61 9.98
C MET A 283 3.74 6.91 9.89
N GLU A 284 4.36 7.33 10.99
CA GLU A 284 5.18 8.55 11.01
C GLU A 284 6.67 8.22 10.96
N VAL A 285 7.33 8.57 9.85
CA VAL A 285 8.75 8.23 9.63
C VAL A 285 9.51 9.40 9.02
N ALA A 286 10.34 10.04 9.83
CA ALA A 286 11.17 11.20 9.46
C ALA A 286 12.49 10.84 8.76
N SER A 287 12.89 9.57 8.80
CA SER A 287 14.10 9.03 8.17
C SER A 287 13.85 8.57 6.72
N GLU A 288 14.90 8.08 6.04
CA GLU A 288 14.71 7.44 4.74
C GLU A 288 13.88 6.15 4.90
N VAL A 289 12.82 6.03 4.09
CA VAL A 289 12.08 4.78 3.88
C VAL A 289 12.54 4.17 2.57
N HIS A 290 12.99 2.92 2.64
CA HIS A 290 13.27 2.07 1.49
C HIS A 290 12.08 1.15 1.26
N VAL A 291 11.56 1.21 0.03
CA VAL A 291 10.51 0.34 -0.49
C VAL A 291 11.12 -0.54 -1.56
N ARG A 292 11.06 -1.86 -1.36
CA ARG A 292 11.50 -2.88 -2.32
C ARG A 292 10.34 -3.81 -2.60
N LEU A 293 10.06 -4.05 -3.88
CA LEU A 293 9.11 -5.06 -4.33
C LEU A 293 9.74 -6.45 -4.22
N HIS A 294 8.96 -7.44 -3.80
CA HIS A 294 9.35 -8.85 -3.80
C HIS A 294 8.30 -9.67 -4.56
N PRO A 295 8.66 -10.33 -5.67
CA PRO A 295 7.67 -11.06 -6.46
C PRO A 295 7.03 -12.24 -5.72
N LYS A 296 5.72 -12.42 -5.91
CA LYS A 296 4.97 -13.66 -5.63
C LYS A 296 5.00 -14.16 -4.17
N LEU A 297 5.19 -13.26 -3.19
CA LEU A 297 5.32 -13.60 -1.77
C LEU A 297 4.07 -14.18 -1.10
N ILE A 298 2.87 -13.93 -1.63
CA ILE A 298 1.61 -14.42 -1.07
C ILE A 298 0.65 -14.82 -2.21
N ASN A 299 -0.31 -15.71 -1.94
CA ASN A 299 -1.40 -16.05 -2.86
C ASN A 299 -2.75 -15.56 -2.29
N LEU A 300 -3.68 -15.02 -3.10
CA LEU A 300 -4.92 -14.32 -2.64
C LEU A 300 -6.25 -14.90 -3.19
N TYR A 301 -7.36 -14.94 -2.40
CA TYR A 301 -8.70 -15.39 -2.87
C TYR A 301 -9.36 -14.34 -3.77
N GLY A 302 -9.21 -14.54 -5.08
CA GLY A 302 -9.94 -13.81 -6.14
C GLY A 302 -9.92 -14.59 -7.46
N GLY A 303 -10.90 -14.29 -8.32
CA GLY A 303 -10.84 -14.67 -9.74
C GLY A 303 -9.93 -13.71 -10.53
N THR A 304 -9.67 -14.04 -11.80
CA THR A 304 -9.02 -13.10 -12.72
C THR A 304 -9.89 -11.85 -12.94
N MET A 305 -9.27 -10.73 -13.30
CA MET A 305 -10.01 -9.55 -13.78
C MET A 305 -10.76 -9.81 -15.11
N GLU A 306 -10.44 -10.90 -15.80
CA GLU A 306 -11.08 -11.32 -17.05
C GLU A 306 -12.42 -12.01 -16.74
N GLU A 307 -12.43 -13.03 -15.87
CA GLU A 307 -13.65 -13.72 -15.40
C GLU A 307 -14.68 -12.76 -14.76
N MET A 308 -14.23 -11.69 -14.10
CA MET A 308 -15.12 -10.74 -13.42
C MET A 308 -15.82 -9.74 -14.35
N ASN A 309 -15.51 -9.74 -15.66
CA ASN A 309 -16.27 -8.99 -16.67
C ASN A 309 -17.38 -9.84 -17.30
N ASP A 310 -17.14 -11.13 -17.56
CA ASP A 310 -18.15 -12.05 -18.13
C ASP A 310 -19.36 -12.22 -17.19
N SER A 311 -19.13 -12.18 -15.87
CA SER A 311 -20.19 -12.20 -14.84
C SER A 311 -21.09 -10.94 -14.80
N LYS A 312 -21.10 -10.12 -15.85
CA LYS A 312 -22.09 -9.06 -16.12
C LYS A 312 -22.91 -9.30 -17.39
N VAL A 313 -22.78 -10.46 -18.03
CA VAL A 313 -23.46 -10.81 -19.29
C VAL A 313 -24.22 -12.15 -19.17
N THR A 314 -24.88 -12.35 -18.03
CA THR A 314 -25.91 -13.39 -17.78
C THR A 314 -26.97 -12.85 -16.84
#